data_AF-A0A6L8KP55-F1
#
_entry.id   AF-A0A6L8KP55-F1
#
_cell.length_a   1.000
_cell.length_b   1.000
_cell.length_c   1.000
_cell.angle_alpha   90.00
_cell.angle_beta   90.00
_cell.angle_gamma   90.00
#
_symmetry.space_group_name_H-M   'P 1'
#
loop_
_entity.id
_entity.type
_entity.pdbx_description
1 polymer ?
#
loop_
_entity_poly.entity_id
_entity_poly.type
_entity_poly.pdbx_seq_one_letter_code
_entity_poly.pdbx_strand_id
1 'polypeptide(L)'
;MGAEHGQKPTDVIRLKENMINNQQVNEALEQFSQWARPWTYVRETLAAKGLTAQNAALVEEVWQEANSSTHWIQPSCESGAELASAALRTRYSWLSEAAISNLVRGASYMWK
;
A
#
# COMPACT_ATOMS: atom_id res chain seq x y z
N MET A 1 17.47 4.91 43.63
CA MET A 1 17.91 5.68 42.45
C MET A 1 17.26 5.06 41.23
N GLY A 2 16.16 5.64 40.77
CA GLY A 2 15.40 5.14 39.63
C GLY A 2 16.07 5.55 38.33
N ALA A 3 16.29 4.59 37.43
CA ALA A 3 16.70 4.86 36.08
C ALA A 3 15.46 5.30 35.28
N GLU A 4 15.29 6.60 35.10
CA GLU A 4 14.29 7.14 34.19
C GLU A 4 14.76 6.86 32.76
N HIS A 5 14.18 5.82 32.15
CA HIS A 5 14.30 5.51 30.73
C HIS A 5 13.64 6.64 29.93
N GLY A 6 14.42 7.66 29.58
CA GLY A 6 14.00 8.74 28.68
C GLY A 6 13.87 8.21 27.25
N GLN A 7 12.66 7.84 26.85
CA GLN A 7 12.32 7.62 25.44
C GLN A 7 12.65 8.93 24.68
N LYS A 8 13.60 8.89 23.74
CA LYS A 8 14.09 10.10 23.06
C LYS A 8 12.95 10.73 22.23
N PRO A 9 12.70 12.05 22.34
CA PRO A 9 11.60 12.74 21.66
C PRO A 9 11.64 12.62 20.13
N THR A 10 12.82 12.41 19.54
CA THR A 10 13.01 12.21 18.09
C THR A 10 12.34 10.94 17.57
N ASP A 11 12.27 9.89 18.38
CA ASP A 11 11.68 8.60 17.96
C ASP A 11 10.15 8.70 17.85
N VAL A 12 9.53 9.38 18.82
CA VAL A 12 8.07 9.60 18.87
C VAL A 12 7.58 10.47 17.71
N ILE A 13 8.35 11.51 17.33
CA ILE A 13 7.99 12.38 16.20
C ILE A 13 8.04 11.59 14.89
N ARG A 14 9.08 10.77 14.70
CA ARG A 14 9.25 9.95 13.49
C ARG A 14 8.18 8.88 13.34
N LEU A 15 7.77 8.25 14.45
CA LEU A 15 6.67 7.29 14.46
C LEU A 15 5.34 7.96 14.07
N LYS A 16 5.05 9.15 14.61
CA LYS A 16 3.83 9.90 14.26
C LYS A 16 3.80 10.31 12.79
N GLU A 17 4.93 10.76 12.25
CA GLU A 17 5.06 11.10 10.82
C GLU A 17 4.79 9.88 9.93
N ASN A 18 5.38 8.73 10.25
CA ASN A 18 5.15 7.49 9.52
C ASN A 18 3.68 7.06 9.57
N MET A 19 3.02 7.18 10.74
CA MET A 19 1.60 6.83 10.88
C MET A 19 0.70 7.75 10.03
N ILE A 20 1.00 9.05 9.99
CA ILE A 20 0.26 10.01 9.15
C ILE A 20 0.45 9.68 7.67
N ASN A 21 1.68 9.42 7.24
CA ASN A 21 1.96 9.05 5.85
C ASN A 21 1.22 7.77 5.45
N ASN A 22 1.25 6.74 6.31
CA ASN A 22 0.54 5.48 6.09
C ASN A 22 -0.98 5.67 5.99
N GLN A 23 -1.57 6.54 6.81
CA GLN A 23 -3.00 6.82 6.74
C GLN A 23 -3.36 7.52 5.42
N GLN A 24 -2.62 8.54 5.03
CA GLN A 24 -2.86 9.27 3.77
C GLN A 24 -2.72 8.36 2.54
N VAL A 25 -1.78 7.42 2.58
CA VAL A 25 -1.60 6.41 1.52
C VAL A 25 -2.82 5.49 1.46
N ASN A 26 -3.31 4.98 2.59
CA ASN A 26 -4.54 4.17 2.63
C ASN A 26 -5.73 4.94 2.06
N GLU A 27 -5.97 6.16 2.53
CA GLU A 27 -7.07 7.00 2.04
C GLU A 27 -7.01 7.20 0.53
N ALA A 28 -5.82 7.48 -0.02
CA ALA A 28 -5.63 7.64 -1.46
C ALA A 28 -5.90 6.33 -2.24
N LEU A 29 -5.43 5.18 -1.74
CA LEU A 29 -5.62 3.87 -2.37
C LEU A 29 -7.09 3.42 -2.33
N GLU A 30 -7.82 3.79 -1.29
CA GLU A 30 -9.24 3.44 -1.07
C GLU A 30 -10.20 4.29 -1.88
N GLN A 31 -9.90 5.58 -2.06
CA GLN A 31 -10.81 6.57 -2.68
C GLN A 31 -10.97 6.40 -4.19
N PHE A 32 -10.17 5.56 -4.84
CA PHE A 32 -10.31 5.33 -6.28
C PHE A 32 -11.66 4.69 -6.62
N SER A 33 -12.41 5.37 -7.48
CA SER A 33 -13.77 4.99 -7.89
C SER A 33 -13.91 4.70 -9.39
N GLN A 34 -12.91 5.04 -10.20
CA GLN A 34 -12.96 4.93 -11.67
C GLN A 34 -12.66 3.51 -12.18
N TRP A 35 -13.35 2.51 -11.63
CA TRP A 35 -13.18 1.09 -11.99
C TRP A 35 -13.60 0.73 -13.42
N ALA A 36 -14.19 1.68 -14.16
CA ALA A 36 -14.36 1.56 -15.61
C ALA A 36 -13.01 1.61 -16.37
N ARG A 37 -11.95 2.14 -15.74
CA ARG A 37 -10.60 2.23 -16.28
C ARG A 37 -9.57 1.77 -15.24
N PRO A 38 -9.56 0.48 -14.88
CA PRO A 38 -8.71 -0.02 -13.79
C PRO A 38 -7.21 0.19 -14.02
N TRP A 39 -6.76 0.25 -15.28
CA TRP A 39 -5.36 0.53 -15.64
C TRP A 39 -4.90 1.95 -15.25
N THR A 40 -5.82 2.88 -14.95
CA THR A 40 -5.43 4.22 -14.48
C THR A 40 -5.28 4.29 -12.97
N TYR A 41 -5.58 3.22 -12.22
CA TYR A 41 -5.61 3.19 -10.75
C TYR A 41 -4.40 3.89 -10.11
N VAL A 42 -3.19 3.35 -10.30
CA VAL A 42 -1.99 3.91 -9.66
C VAL A 42 -1.72 5.35 -10.08
N ARG A 43 -1.96 5.69 -11.36
CA ARG A 43 -1.73 7.04 -11.89
C ARG A 43 -2.67 8.05 -11.24
N GLU A 44 -3.95 7.72 -11.11
CA GLU A 44 -4.95 8.60 -10.49
C GLU A 44 -4.75 8.70 -8.99
N THR A 45 -4.34 7.60 -8.32
CA THR A 45 -3.94 7.62 -6.92
C THR A 45 -2.75 8.56 -6.69
N LEU A 46 -1.70 8.48 -7.52
CA LEU A 46 -0.53 9.36 -7.44
C LEU A 46 -0.86 10.82 -7.77
N ALA A 47 -1.89 11.06 -8.59
CA ALA A 47 -2.40 12.40 -8.90
C ALA A 47 -3.33 12.97 -7.82
N ALA A 48 -3.65 12.20 -6.76
CA ALA A 48 -4.50 12.66 -5.68
C ALA A 48 -3.91 13.87 -4.97
N LYS A 49 -4.74 14.89 -4.75
CA LYS A 49 -4.31 16.11 -4.04
C LYS A 49 -3.91 15.76 -2.61
N GLY A 50 -2.74 16.26 -2.18
CA GLY A 50 -2.29 16.13 -0.79
C GLY A 50 -1.30 14.99 -0.53
N LEU A 51 -0.98 14.17 -1.52
CA LEU A 51 0.14 13.24 -1.39
C LEU A 51 1.47 13.99 -1.46
N THR A 52 2.33 13.75 -0.46
CA THR A 52 3.72 14.18 -0.48
C THR A 52 4.55 13.27 -1.39
N ALA A 53 5.78 13.67 -1.73
CA ALA A 53 6.70 12.81 -2.48
C ALA A 53 6.99 11.48 -1.76
N GLN A 54 7.00 11.47 -0.42
CA GLN A 54 7.17 10.25 0.38
C GLN A 54 5.95 9.34 0.26
N ASN A 55 4.74 9.90 0.34
CA ASN A 55 3.52 9.12 0.18
C ASN A 55 3.40 8.54 -1.24
N ALA A 56 3.79 9.31 -2.26
CA ALA A 56 3.85 8.84 -3.64
C ALA A 56 4.80 7.65 -3.80
N ALA A 57 6.02 7.75 -3.23
CA ALA A 57 6.98 6.65 -3.25
C ALA A 57 6.43 5.39 -2.54
N LEU A 58 5.71 5.55 -1.43
CA LEU A 58 5.04 4.42 -0.76
C LEU A 58 3.95 3.80 -1.62
N VAL A 59 3.11 4.61 -2.28
CA VAL A 59 2.09 4.13 -3.24
C VAL A 59 2.74 3.33 -4.36
N GLU A 60 3.83 3.82 -4.94
CA GLU A 60 4.57 3.11 -5.97
C GLU A 60 5.14 1.78 -5.45
N GLU A 61 5.71 1.77 -4.25
CA GLU A 61 6.28 0.56 -3.64
C GLU A 61 5.23 -0.53 -3.44
N VAL A 62 4.09 -0.21 -2.82
CA VAL A 62 3.00 -1.18 -2.61
C VAL A 62 2.37 -1.62 -3.93
N TRP A 63 2.32 -0.72 -4.92
CA TRP A 63 1.84 -1.07 -6.26
C TRP A 63 2.77 -2.04 -6.98
N GLN A 64 4.09 -1.88 -6.86
CA GLN A 64 5.08 -2.81 -7.41
C GLN A 64 4.95 -4.19 -6.75
N GLU A 65 4.78 -4.26 -5.43
CA GLU A 65 4.55 -5.53 -4.75
C GLU A 65 3.25 -6.20 -5.24
N ALA A 66 2.14 -5.45 -5.34
CA ALA A 66 0.88 -5.97 -5.86
C ALA A 66 1.00 -6.52 -7.29
N ASN A 67 1.84 -5.90 -8.12
CA ASN A 67 2.08 -6.30 -9.51
C ASN A 67 3.26 -7.26 -9.67
N SER A 68 3.90 -7.71 -8.59
CA SER A 68 5.06 -8.58 -8.71
C SER A 68 4.70 -9.87 -9.43
N SER A 69 5.44 -10.19 -10.50
CA SER A 69 5.24 -11.39 -11.31
C SER A 69 5.26 -12.68 -10.49
N THR A 70 5.91 -12.67 -9.33
CA THR A 70 5.95 -13.77 -8.36
C THR A 70 4.57 -14.16 -7.85
N HIS A 71 3.58 -13.25 -7.86
CA HIS A 71 2.22 -13.55 -7.43
C HIS A 71 1.36 -14.10 -8.58
N TRP A 72 1.65 -13.70 -9.81
CA TRP A 72 0.76 -13.93 -10.95
C TRP A 72 1.16 -15.09 -11.85
N ILE A 73 2.44 -15.51 -11.84
CA ILE A 73 2.96 -16.56 -12.73
C ILE A 73 3.21 -17.89 -11.98
N GLN A 74 2.50 -18.16 -10.88
CA GLN A 74 2.68 -19.42 -10.16
C GLN A 74 1.84 -20.56 -10.76
N PRO A 75 2.36 -21.80 -10.82
CA PRO A 75 1.61 -22.99 -11.27
C PRO A 75 0.65 -23.55 -10.20
N SER A 76 0.58 -22.90 -9.03
CA SER A 76 -0.21 -23.32 -7.87
C SER A 76 -1.72 -23.13 -8.11
N CYS A 77 -2.55 -23.86 -7.34
CA CYS A 77 -4.01 -23.74 -7.41
C CYS A 77 -4.57 -22.43 -6.83
N GLU A 78 -3.73 -21.67 -6.12
CA GLU A 78 -4.08 -20.37 -5.57
C GLU A 78 -4.16 -19.31 -6.69
N SER A 79 -5.20 -18.48 -6.65
CA SER A 79 -5.33 -17.38 -7.60
C SER A 79 -4.27 -16.31 -7.31
N GLY A 80 -3.69 -15.70 -8.34
CA GLY A 80 -2.65 -14.66 -8.16
C GLY A 80 -3.11 -13.48 -7.30
N ALA A 81 -4.42 -13.19 -7.28
CA ALA A 81 -5.01 -12.20 -6.39
C ALA A 81 -4.86 -12.54 -4.90
N GLU A 82 -5.00 -13.81 -4.52
CA GLU A 82 -4.84 -14.26 -3.13
C GLU A 82 -3.37 -14.15 -2.70
N LEU A 83 -2.45 -14.56 -3.58
CA LEU A 83 -1.01 -14.47 -3.34
C LEU A 83 -0.56 -13.00 -3.20
N ALA A 84 -1.03 -12.12 -4.08
CA ALA A 84 -0.75 -10.69 -3.99
C ALA A 84 -1.34 -10.06 -2.71
N SER A 85 -2.57 -10.43 -2.33
CA SER A 85 -3.21 -9.95 -1.09
C SER A 85 -2.42 -10.38 0.15
N ALA A 86 -2.00 -11.65 0.20
CA ALA A 86 -1.22 -12.18 1.30
C ALA A 86 0.15 -11.50 1.42
N ALA A 87 0.86 -11.32 0.30
CA ALA A 87 2.15 -10.64 0.27
C ALA A 87 2.04 -9.19 0.78
N LEU A 88 1.03 -8.44 0.31
CA LEU A 88 0.76 -7.08 0.77
C LEU A 88 0.49 -7.04 2.28
N ARG A 89 -0.38 -7.91 2.79
CA ARG A 89 -0.71 -7.94 4.22
C ARG A 89 0.48 -8.30 5.10
N THR A 90 1.36 -9.18 4.62
CA THR A 90 2.57 -9.58 5.35
C THR A 90 3.63 -8.47 5.35
N ARG A 91 3.85 -7.82 4.20
CA ARG A 91 4.92 -6.82 4.03
C ARG A 91 4.51 -5.43 4.52
N TYR A 92 3.23 -5.11 4.46
CA TYR A 92 2.66 -3.80 4.77
C TYR A 92 1.51 -3.94 5.76
N SER A 93 1.83 -4.25 7.01
CA SER A 93 0.83 -4.44 8.09
C SER A 93 0.01 -3.19 8.43
N TRP A 94 0.41 -2.02 7.90
CA TRP A 94 -0.31 -0.76 8.03
C TRP A 94 -1.32 -0.50 6.91
N LEU A 95 -1.33 -1.31 5.83
CA LEU A 95 -2.36 -1.22 4.81
C LEU A 95 -3.70 -1.73 5.35
N SER A 96 -4.76 -1.04 4.98
CA SER A 96 -6.12 -1.49 5.23
C SER A 96 -6.52 -2.58 4.24
N GLU A 97 -7.50 -3.40 4.62
CA GLU A 97 -8.07 -4.43 3.74
C GLU A 97 -8.69 -3.82 2.47
N ALA A 98 -9.25 -2.61 2.57
CA ALA A 98 -9.83 -1.90 1.43
C ALA A 98 -8.75 -1.44 0.43
N ALA A 99 -7.64 -0.90 0.93
CA ALA A 99 -6.49 -0.53 0.11
C ALA A 99 -5.89 -1.77 -0.58
N ILE A 100 -5.72 -2.87 0.16
CA ILE A 100 -5.25 -4.15 -0.39
C ILE A 100 -6.19 -4.65 -1.49
N SER A 101 -7.50 -4.66 -1.26
CA SER A 101 -8.49 -5.10 -2.24
C SER A 101 -8.41 -4.28 -3.53
N ASN A 102 -8.30 -2.95 -3.42
CA ASN A 102 -8.16 -2.06 -4.57
C ASN A 102 -6.85 -2.26 -5.32
N LEU A 103 -5.72 -2.41 -4.62
CA LEU A 103 -4.41 -2.70 -5.19
C LEU A 103 -4.45 -4.00 -6.01
N VAL A 104 -4.96 -5.07 -5.40
CA VAL A 104 -5.03 -6.41 -6.01
C VAL A 104 -6.00 -6.43 -7.18
N ARG A 105 -7.14 -5.74 -7.06
CA ARG A 105 -8.08 -5.56 -8.16
C ARG A 105 -7.41 -4.85 -9.34
N GLY A 106 -6.72 -3.74 -9.09
CA GLY A 106 -5.97 -3.01 -10.11
C GLY A 106 -4.91 -3.87 -10.79
N ALA A 107 -4.09 -4.57 -10.00
CA ALA A 107 -3.04 -5.46 -10.48
C ALA A 107 -3.61 -6.61 -11.31
N SER A 108 -4.74 -7.22 -10.91
CA SER A 108 -5.38 -8.31 -11.66
C SER A 108 -5.68 -7.93 -13.12
N TYR A 109 -6.01 -6.67 -13.42
CA TYR A 109 -6.25 -6.21 -14.80
C TYR A 109 -4.97 -6.04 -15.62
N MET A 110 -3.82 -5.87 -14.97
CA MET A 110 -2.52 -5.80 -15.65
C MET A 110 -2.03 -7.18 -16.09
N TRP A 111 -2.51 -8.23 -15.42
CA TRP A 111 -2.11 -9.63 -15.63
C TRP A 111 -3.18 -10.48 -16.33
N LYS A 112 -4.29 -9.88 -16.76
CA LYS A 112 -5.34 -10.53 -17.56
C LYS A 112 -5.04 -10.55 -19.06
#